data_AF-A0A3S0ZQG3-F1
#
_entry.id   AF-A0A3S0ZQG3-F1
#
_cell.length_a   1.000
_cell.length_b   1.000
_cell.length_c   1.000
_cell.angle_alpha   90.00
_cell.angle_beta   90.00
_cell.angle_gamma   90.00
#
_symmetry.space_group_name_H-M   'P 1'
#
loop_
_entity.id
_entity.type
_entity.pdbx_description
1 polymer ?
#
loop_
_entity_poly.entity_id
_entity_poly.type
_entity_poly.pdbx_seq_one_letter_code
_entity_poly.pdbx_strand_id
1 'polypeptide(L)'
;MEGFAGQNTVEGFAGQNIVKGFAGQNTVEGFAGQYTVEGFAGQNIVKGFAGQNTVKGFAGQNTVKGFAGQNTVEGFAGQNTVEGFAGQNTVEGFAGQNTVEGFAGQNTVEGWGGVV
;
A
#
# COMPACT_ATOMS: atom_id res chain seq x y z
N MET A 1 6.90 19.96 8.23
CA MET A 1 5.63 19.96 7.48
C MET A 1 4.70 19.05 8.27
N GLU A 2 3.81 19.66 9.06
CA GLU A 2 2.84 18.94 9.89
C GLU A 2 1.88 18.19 8.95
N GLY A 3 1.72 16.88 9.14
CA GLY A 3 0.76 16.10 8.38
C GLY A 3 -0.64 16.58 8.70
N PHE A 4 -1.39 17.01 7.70
CA PHE A 4 -2.79 17.41 7.85
C PHE A 4 -3.59 16.25 8.45
N ALA A 5 -3.95 16.34 9.73
CA ALA A 5 -4.86 15.39 10.35
C ALA A 5 -6.25 15.57 9.72
N GLY A 6 -6.87 14.48 9.29
CA GLY A 6 -8.23 14.52 8.75
C GLY A 6 -8.48 13.51 7.64
N GLN A 7 -9.50 13.79 6.83
CA GLN A 7 -9.78 13.04 5.61
C GLN A 7 -9.17 13.79 4.42
N ASN A 8 -8.22 13.16 3.72
CA ASN A 8 -7.62 13.72 2.52
C ASN A 8 -7.77 12.77 1.34
N THR A 9 -7.84 13.32 0.13
CA THR A 9 -7.76 12.57 -1.11
C THR A 9 -6.42 12.86 -1.78
N VAL A 10 -5.69 11.82 -2.15
CA VAL A 10 -4.43 11.92 -2.90
C VAL A 10 -4.59 11.18 -4.21
N GLU A 11 -4.47 11.91 -5.31
CA GLU A 11 -4.47 11.35 -6.66
C GLU A 11 -3.04 11.38 -7.22
N GLY A 12 -2.54 10.22 -7.64
CA GLY A 12 -1.31 10.15 -8.43
C GLY A 12 -1.56 10.57 -9.87
N PHE A 13 -0.49 10.85 -10.61
CA PHE A 13 -0.54 11.02 -12.07
C PHE A 13 0.25 9.91 -12.75
N ALA A 14 0.12 9.72 -14.06
CA ALA A 14 0.99 8.77 -14.76
C ALA A 14 2.48 9.15 -14.60
N GLY A 15 3.38 8.17 -14.75
CA GLY A 15 4.82 8.38 -14.66
C GLY A 15 5.39 8.23 -13.25
N GLN A 16 6.50 8.92 -12.96
CA GLN A 16 7.22 8.83 -11.69
C GLN A 16 6.69 9.84 -10.67
N ASN A 17 6.15 9.37 -9.55
CA ASN A 17 5.53 10.25 -8.55
C ASN A 17 5.89 9.83 -7.12
N ILE A 18 5.93 10.82 -6.22
CA ILE A 18 6.06 10.58 -4.77
C ILE A 18 4.71 10.89 -4.14
N VAL A 19 4.13 9.91 -3.47
CA VAL A 19 2.87 10.01 -2.73
C VAL A 19 3.20 9.93 -1.26
N LYS A 20 2.96 11.01 -0.51
CA LYS A 20 3.23 11.05 0.94
C LYS A 20 1.95 10.93 1.74
N GLY A 21 2.00 10.05 2.74
CA GLY A 21 0.89 9.79 3.63
C GLY A 21 0.54 10.93 4.58
N PHE A 22 -0.73 11.02 4.91
CA PHE A 22 -1.26 11.83 6.01
C PHE A 22 -1.74 10.93 7.16
N ALA A 23 -1.89 11.51 8.35
CA ALA A 23 -2.59 10.85 9.44
C ALA A 23 -4.11 10.97 9.24
N GLY A 24 -4.86 9.96 9.68
CA GLY A 24 -6.32 9.99 9.68
C GLY A 24 -6.92 9.04 8.65
N GLN A 25 -8.01 9.47 8.00
CA GLN A 25 -8.81 8.64 7.12
C GLN A 25 -8.66 9.09 5.66
N ASN A 26 -7.67 8.56 4.95
CA ASN A 26 -7.34 9.09 3.62
C ASN A 26 -7.78 8.15 2.50
N THR A 27 -8.12 8.72 1.35
CA THR A 27 -8.30 7.98 0.10
C THR A 27 -7.12 8.28 -0.82
N VAL A 28 -6.48 7.24 -1.34
CA VAL A 28 -5.31 7.35 -2.21
C VAL A 28 -5.61 6.57 -3.48
N GLU A 29 -5.52 7.24 -4.63
CA GLU A 29 -5.74 6.62 -5.93
C GLU A 29 -4.52 6.84 -6.82
N GLY A 30 -3.92 5.76 -7.29
CA GLY A 30 -2.78 5.79 -8.21
C GLY A 30 -3.13 5.25 -9.58
N PHE A 31 -2.44 5.72 -10.62
CA PHE A 31 -2.58 5.21 -11.99
C PHE A 31 -1.42 4.27 -12.35
N ALA A 32 -1.22 4.01 -13.63
CA ALA A 32 -0.04 3.30 -14.11
C ALA A 32 1.21 4.20 -14.03
N GLY A 33 2.30 3.66 -13.50
CA GLY A 33 3.53 4.42 -13.33
C GLY A 33 4.50 3.78 -12.35
N GLN A 34 5.45 4.59 -11.89
CA GLN A 34 6.37 4.23 -10.83
C GLN A 34 6.14 5.18 -9.66
N TYR A 35 5.71 4.64 -8.52
CA TYR A 35 5.36 5.46 -7.38
C TYR A 35 6.24 5.10 -6.19
N THR A 36 6.75 6.13 -5.50
CA THR A 36 7.22 5.98 -4.12
C THR A 36 6.09 6.42 -3.21
N VAL A 37 5.46 5.45 -2.54
CA VAL A 37 4.36 5.68 -1.62
C VAL A 37 4.89 5.58 -0.19
N GLU A 38 4.89 6.70 0.54
CA GLU A 38 5.27 6.76 1.95
C GLU A 38 4.02 6.65 2.84
N GLY A 39 4.10 5.81 3.87
CA GLY A 39 2.97 5.33 4.66
C GLY A 39 2.04 6.40 5.23
N PHE A 40 0.75 6.12 5.10
CA PHE A 40 -0.36 6.75 5.81
C PHE A 40 -0.56 6.06 7.16
N ALA A 41 -0.93 6.84 8.18
CA ALA A 41 -1.36 6.32 9.47
C ALA A 41 -2.87 6.47 9.61
N GLY A 42 -3.54 5.51 10.25
CA GLY A 42 -4.97 5.56 10.51
C GLY A 42 -5.75 4.57 9.67
N GLN A 43 -6.92 4.98 9.15
CA GLN A 43 -7.78 4.09 8.37
C GLN A 43 -7.88 4.57 6.93
N ASN A 44 -7.04 4.03 6.05
CA ASN A 44 -6.89 4.54 4.70
C ASN A 44 -7.45 3.56 3.66
N ILE A 45 -7.98 4.12 2.57
CA ILE A 45 -8.38 3.39 1.38
C ILE A 45 -7.35 3.68 0.30
N VAL A 46 -6.62 2.66 -0.14
CA VAL A 46 -5.59 2.79 -1.19
C VAL A 46 -6.01 1.98 -2.38
N LYS A 47 -6.08 2.60 -3.56
CA LYS A 47 -6.52 1.96 -4.80
C LYS A 47 -5.59 2.25 -5.95
N GLY A 48 -5.50 1.29 -6.89
CA GLY A 48 -4.74 1.46 -8.12
C GLY A 48 -3.25 1.17 -7.96
N PHE A 49 -2.38 1.98 -8.57
CA PHE A 49 -0.92 1.77 -8.61
C PHE A 49 -0.50 0.53 -9.41
N ALA A 50 -0.57 0.61 -10.74
CA ALA A 50 0.06 -0.40 -11.59
C ALA A 50 1.50 0.01 -11.94
N GLY A 51 2.39 -0.95 -12.15
CA GLY A 51 3.76 -0.71 -12.60
C GLY A 51 4.81 -1.12 -11.57
N GLN A 52 5.86 -0.33 -11.42
CA GLN A 52 6.96 -0.63 -10.50
C GLN A 52 6.97 0.36 -9.34
N ASN A 53 6.44 -0.06 -8.19
CA ASN A 53 6.25 0.84 -7.05
C ASN A 53 7.13 0.45 -5.88
N THR A 54 7.59 1.46 -5.15
CA THR A 54 8.16 1.29 -3.81
C THR A 54 7.13 1.76 -2.80
N VAL A 55 6.65 0.86 -1.96
CA VAL A 55 5.62 1.14 -0.97
C VAL A 55 6.24 0.96 0.41
N LYS A 56 6.21 2.02 1.20
CA LYS A 56 6.50 1.95 2.62
C LYS A 56 5.19 1.89 3.38
N GLY A 57 5.04 0.83 4.17
CA GLY A 57 3.77 0.35 4.67
C GLY A 57 2.90 1.38 5.39
N PHE A 58 1.60 1.18 5.26
CA PHE A 58 0.56 1.84 6.04
C PHE A 58 0.49 1.26 7.46
N ALA A 59 0.29 2.14 8.43
CA ALA A 59 0.00 1.76 9.81
C ALA A 59 -1.49 1.96 10.10
N GLY A 60 -2.09 1.07 10.89
CA GLY A 60 -3.48 1.18 11.32
C GLY A 60 -4.40 0.18 10.63
N GLN A 61 -5.61 0.60 10.26
CA GLN A 61 -6.60 -0.29 9.64
C GLN A 61 -6.89 0.12 8.20
N ASN A 62 -6.15 -0.44 7.25
CA ASN A 62 -6.20 0.02 5.88
C ASN A 62 -6.89 -0.99 4.95
N THR A 63 -7.61 -0.48 3.96
CA THR A 63 -8.13 -1.25 2.84
C THR A 63 -7.30 -0.94 1.61
N VAL A 64 -6.55 -1.91 1.11
CA VAL A 64 -5.66 -1.76 -0.03
C VAL A 64 -6.18 -2.59 -1.17
N LYS A 65 -6.51 -1.97 -2.30
CA LYS A 65 -6.91 -2.65 -3.54
C LYS A 65 -6.05 -2.20 -4.73
N GLY A 66 -4.95 -2.87 -5.01
CA GLY A 66 -4.00 -2.35 -6.00
C GLY A 66 -2.62 -3.00 -6.04
N PHE A 67 -1.63 -2.23 -6.47
CA PHE A 67 -0.21 -2.62 -6.57
C PHE A 67 0.03 -3.80 -7.54
N ALA A 68 -0.50 -3.70 -8.76
CA ALA A 68 -0.15 -4.66 -9.81
C ALA A 68 1.23 -4.34 -10.42
N GLY A 69 1.96 -5.35 -10.89
CA GLY A 69 3.25 -5.19 -11.56
C GLY A 69 4.42 -5.69 -10.70
N GLN A 70 5.55 -4.95 -10.69
CA GLN A 70 6.74 -5.35 -9.95
C GLN A 70 7.02 -4.40 -8.79
N ASN A 71 6.54 -4.73 -7.60
CA ASN A 71 6.56 -3.81 -6.47
C ASN A 71 7.53 -4.27 -5.38
N THR A 72 8.16 -3.31 -4.71
CA THR A 72 8.89 -3.52 -3.45
C THR A 72 8.06 -2.90 -2.34
N VAL A 73 7.72 -3.70 -1.32
CA VAL A 73 6.77 -3.31 -0.28
C VAL A 73 7.39 -3.63 1.07
N GLU A 74 7.64 -2.60 1.87
CA GLU A 74 7.77 -2.75 3.33
C GLU A 74 6.34 -2.80 3.85
N GLY A 75 5.87 -3.94 4.33
CA GLY A 75 4.43 -4.19 4.37
C GLY A 75 3.71 -3.57 5.56
N PHE A 76 2.44 -3.92 5.69
CA PHE A 76 1.49 -3.12 6.47
C PHE A 76 1.44 -3.54 7.93
N ALA A 77 1.42 -2.55 8.82
CA ALA A 77 1.25 -2.77 10.24
C ALA A 77 -0.20 -2.51 10.67
N GLY A 78 -0.71 -3.32 11.61
CA GLY A 78 -2.05 -3.15 12.18
C GLY A 78 -3.05 -4.17 11.66
N GLN A 79 -4.27 -3.73 11.32
CA GLN A 79 -5.33 -4.62 10.86
C GLN A 79 -5.77 -4.26 9.44
N ASN A 80 -5.13 -4.85 8.44
CA ASN A 80 -5.32 -4.45 7.05
C ASN A 80 -6.10 -5.49 6.26
N THR A 81 -6.95 -5.01 5.35
CA THR A 81 -7.55 -5.83 4.29
C THR A 81 -6.85 -5.49 2.98
N VAL A 82 -6.21 -6.48 2.37
CA VAL A 82 -5.37 -6.28 1.18
C VAL A 82 -5.89 -7.18 0.07
N GLU A 83 -6.34 -6.56 -1.02
CA GLU A 83 -6.68 -7.22 -2.28
C GLU A 83 -5.75 -6.72 -3.39
N GLY A 84 -4.64 -7.42 -3.68
CA GLY A 84 -3.66 -6.82 -4.59
C GLY A 84 -2.37 -7.59 -4.79
N PHE A 85 -1.33 -6.85 -5.18
CA PHE A 85 0.01 -7.40 -5.41
C PHE A 85 0.06 -8.49 -6.48
N ALA A 86 -0.68 -8.32 -7.59
CA ALA A 86 -0.50 -9.17 -8.76
C ALA A 86 0.85 -8.86 -9.45
N GLY A 87 1.52 -9.86 -10.04
CA GLY A 87 2.77 -9.69 -10.77
C GLY A 87 3.98 -10.26 -10.05
N GLN A 88 5.11 -9.52 -10.03
CA GLN A 88 6.36 -9.95 -9.42
C GLN A 88 6.77 -9.05 -8.26
N ASN A 89 6.35 -9.38 -7.05
CA ASN A 89 6.49 -8.48 -5.91
C ASN A 89 7.49 -9.01 -4.88
N THR A 90 8.22 -8.11 -4.25
CA THR A 90 9.00 -8.37 -3.03
C THR A 90 8.30 -7.66 -1.88
N VAL A 91 7.81 -8.43 -0.91
CA VAL A 91 7.06 -7.89 0.24
C VAL A 91 7.69 -8.33 1.54
N GLU A 92 8.05 -7.36 2.37
CA GLU A 92 8.49 -7.56 3.74
C GLU A 92 7.27 -7.43 4.67
N GLY A 93 6.57 -8.55 4.83
CA GLY A 93 5.66 -8.88 5.91
C GLY A 93 4.40 -8.06 6.09
N PHE A 94 3.46 -8.61 6.83
CA PHE A 94 2.32 -7.85 7.35
C PHE A 94 2.34 -8.04 8.85
N ALA A 95 2.55 -6.97 9.61
CA ALA A 95 2.52 -7.04 11.06
C ALA A 95 1.09 -6.83 11.57
N GLY A 96 0.68 -7.61 12.57
CA GLY A 96 -0.67 -7.51 13.15
C GLY A 96 -1.67 -8.44 12.48
N GLN A 97 -2.97 -8.16 12.60
CA GLN A 97 -4.04 -9.05 12.13
C GLN A 97 -4.53 -8.63 10.76
N ASN A 98 -4.03 -9.26 9.72
CA ASN A 98 -4.27 -8.87 8.34
C ASN A 98 -5.10 -9.93 7.62
N THR A 99 -5.93 -9.50 6.67
CA THR A 99 -6.58 -10.38 5.70
C THR A 99 -6.03 -10.01 4.35
N VAL A 100 -5.39 -10.97 3.69
CA VAL A 100 -4.70 -10.71 2.41
C VAL A 100 -5.17 -11.70 1.37
N GLU A 101 -5.89 -11.19 0.39
CA GLU A 101 -6.34 -11.93 -0.79
C GLU A 101 -5.60 -11.37 -2.02
N GLY A 102 -4.53 -12.02 -2.46
CA GLY A 102 -3.69 -11.42 -3.49
C GLY A 102 -2.48 -12.26 -3.87
N PHE A 103 -1.43 -11.58 -4.35
CA PHE A 103 -0.16 -12.21 -4.74
C PHE A 103 -0.26 -13.20 -5.89
N ALA A 104 -1.12 -12.95 -6.88
CA ALA A 104 -1.04 -13.66 -8.15
C ALA A 104 0.33 -13.41 -8.81
N GLY A 105 0.96 -14.44 -9.39
CA GLY A 105 2.26 -14.32 -10.06
C GLY A 105 3.44 -14.79 -9.19
N GLN A 106 4.65 -14.26 -9.48
CA GLN A 106 5.90 -14.70 -8.85
C GLN A 106 6.29 -13.75 -7.73
N ASN A 107 5.92 -14.08 -6.49
CA ASN A 107 6.11 -13.18 -5.36
C ASN A 107 7.09 -13.76 -4.34
N THR A 108 7.93 -12.90 -3.79
CA THR A 108 8.74 -13.17 -2.60
C THR A 108 8.10 -12.42 -1.45
N VAL A 109 7.60 -13.16 -0.45
CA VAL A 109 6.99 -12.56 0.74
C VAL A 109 7.63 -13.15 1.98
N GLU A 110 8.28 -12.30 2.76
CA GLU A 110 8.86 -12.64 4.06
C GLU A 110 7.95 -12.12 5.18
N GLY A 111 7.93 -12.72 6.37
CA GLY A 111 7.22 -12.15 7.52
C GLY A 111 5.67 -12.19 7.48
N TRP A 112 5.06 -13.35 7.16
CA TRP A 112 3.60 -13.58 7.15
C TRP A 112 2.89 -13.54 8.54
N GLY A 113 3.48 -12.86 9.52
CA GLY A 113 3.00 -12.90 10.91
C GLY A 113 1.63 -12.26 11.10
N GLY A 114 0.60 -13.07 11.30
CA GLY A 114 -0.75 -12.59 11.61
C GLY A 114 -1.61 -12.26 10.39
N VAL A 115 -1.27 -12.83 9.23
CA VAL A 115 -2.19 -12.90 8.10
C VAL A 115 -3.13 -14.10 8.28
N VAL A 116 -4.44 -13.87 8.11
CA VAL A 116 -5.51 -14.89 8.07
C VAL A 116 -6.06 -14.99 6.66
#